data_AF-A0A843G964-F1
#
_entry.id   AF-A0A843G964-F1
#
_cell.length_a   1.000
_cell.length_b   1.000
_cell.length_c   1.000
_cell.angle_alpha   90.00
_cell.angle_beta   90.00
_cell.angle_gamma   90.00
#
_symmetry.space_group_name_H-M   'P 1'
#
loop_
_entity.id
_entity.type
_entity.pdbx_description
1 polymer ?
#
loop_
_entity_poly.entity_id
_entity_poly.type
_entity_poly.pdbx_seq_one_letter_code
_entity_poly.pdbx_strand_id
1 'polypeptide(L)'
;MINKKVLIFLLFGLAIMAVMLYFIGIDEVIEALKLSNLWLVLLAIVIQIFTYFLYTWRWNIINKTADMDLGIKKSLPMVLVSLAVNNITPSGRGGGEPVRAYLLAKEGHFKFEDTFATVIADRALDTFPFVILAIL
;
A
#
# COMPACT_ATOMS: atom_id res chain seq x y z
N MET A 1 21.57 11.43 6.96
CA MET A 1 22.66 10.58 6.45
C MET A 1 22.04 9.36 5.80
N ILE A 2 22.14 9.21 4.48
CA ILE A 2 21.55 8.05 3.77
C ILE A 2 22.29 6.78 4.22
N ASN A 3 21.55 5.79 4.71
CA ASN A 3 22.11 4.52 5.17
C ASN A 3 22.69 3.75 3.97
N LYS A 4 23.95 3.27 4.07
CA LYS A 4 24.62 2.51 3.01
C LYS A 4 23.78 1.32 2.51
N LYS A 5 23.01 0.67 3.39
CA LYS A 5 22.11 -0.44 3.02
C LYS A 5 20.98 0.02 2.10
N VAL A 6 20.37 1.17 2.38
CA VAL A 6 19.30 1.75 1.55
C VAL A 6 19.84 2.09 0.17
N LEU A 7 21.04 2.67 0.10
CA LEU A 7 21.69 2.97 -1.17
C LEU A 7 21.98 1.71 -1.99
N ILE A 8 22.44 0.63 -1.36
CA ILE A 8 22.69 -0.65 -2.03
C ILE A 8 21.39 -1.23 -2.62
N PHE A 9 20.29 -1.28 -1.85
CA PHE A 9 19.01 -1.79 -2.36
C PHE A 9 18.44 -0.93 -3.48
N LEU A 10 18.58 0.40 -3.38
CA LEU A 10 18.15 1.33 -4.42
C LEU A 10 18.95 1.12 -5.72
N LEU A 11 20.28 1.03 -5.62
CA LEU A 11 21.14 0.75 -6.78
C LEU A 11 20.84 -0.62 -7.40
N PHE A 12 20.57 -1.63 -6.57
CA PHE A 12 20.19 -2.95 -7.04
C PHE A 12 18.85 -2.93 -7.80
N GLY A 13 17.84 -2.23 -7.26
CA GLY A 13 16.56 -2.04 -7.94
C GLY A 13 16.68 -1.29 -9.26
N LEU A 14 17.49 -0.22 -9.30
CA LEU A 14 17.79 0.51 -10.54
C LEU A 14 18.55 -0.35 -11.54
N ALA A 15 19.48 -1.20 -11.10
CA ALA A 15 20.20 -2.12 -11.97
C ALA A 15 19.26 -3.14 -12.60
N ILE A 16 18.35 -3.74 -11.82
CA ILE A 16 17.32 -4.65 -12.35
C ILE A 16 16.45 -3.92 -13.38
N MET A 17 15.98 -2.71 -13.06
CA MET A 17 15.17 -1.91 -13.99
C MET A 17 15.94 -1.61 -15.29
N ALA A 18 17.21 -1.23 -15.21
CA ALA A 18 18.05 -0.97 -16.38
C ALA A 18 18.26 -2.22 -17.23
N VAL A 19 18.50 -3.38 -16.60
CA VAL A 19 18.60 -4.67 -17.29
C VAL A 19 17.28 -5.01 -18.00
N MET A 20 16.14 -4.84 -17.33
CA MET A 20 14.83 -5.06 -17.94
C MET A 20 14.59 -4.14 -19.14
N LEU A 21 14.91 -2.85 -19.02
CA LEU A 21 14.79 -1.88 -20.11
C LEU A 21 15.74 -2.20 -21.27
N TYR A 22 16.93 -2.72 -20.99
CA TYR A 22 17.85 -3.18 -22.03
C TYR A 22 17.30 -4.39 -22.80
N PHE A 23 16.67 -5.34 -22.10
CA PHE A 23 16.06 -6.52 -22.74
C PHE A 23 14.79 -6.20 -23.52
N ILE A 24 13.95 -5.30 -23.01
CA ILE A 24 12.68 -4.92 -23.65
C ILE A 24 12.94 -3.92 -24.79
N GLY A 25 13.94 -3.06 -24.61
CA GLY A 25 14.24 -1.89 -25.43
C GLY A 25 13.42 -0.66 -24.99
N ILE A 26 14.12 0.45 -24.79
CA ILE A 26 13.51 1.68 -24.25
C ILE A 26 12.55 2.33 -25.24
N ASP A 27 12.82 2.17 -26.53
CA ASP A 27 12.00 2.73 -27.60
C ASP A 27 10.65 2.02 -27.68
N GLU A 28 10.61 0.69 -27.55
CA GLU A 28 9.35 -0.08 -27.49
C GLU A 28 8.48 0.36 -26.31
N VAL A 29 9.10 0.61 -25.15
CA VAL A 29 8.37 1.12 -23.96
C VAL A 29 7.77 2.50 -24.23
N ILE A 30 8.54 3.41 -24.83
CA ILE A 30 8.08 4.77 -25.14
C ILE A 30 6.95 4.73 -26.19
N GLU A 31 7.06 3.90 -27.22
CA GLU A 31 6.02 3.72 -28.23
C GLU A 31 4.73 3.15 -27.62
N ALA A 32 4.83 2.13 -26.76
CA ALA A 32 3.69 1.59 -26.04
C ALA A 32 2.99 2.64 -25.16
N LEU A 33 3.76 3.50 -24.47
CA LEU A 33 3.21 4.59 -23.68
C LEU A 33 2.49 5.63 -24.55
N LYS A 34 2.99 5.94 -25.75
CA LYS A 34 2.33 6.87 -26.69
C LYS A 34 1.01 6.32 -27.23
N LEU A 35 0.87 5.00 -27.35
CA LEU A 35 -0.36 4.33 -27.76
C LEU A 35 -1.40 4.24 -26.62
N SER A 36 -1.02 4.58 -25.39
CA SER A 36 -1.92 4.47 -24.25
C SER A 36 -3.11 5.45 -24.36
N ASN A 37 -4.30 4.94 -24.03
CA ASN A 37 -5.51 5.76 -24.02
C ASN A 37 -5.60 6.53 -22.69
N LEU A 38 -5.45 7.86 -22.76
CA LEU A 38 -5.48 8.72 -21.58
C LEU A 38 -6.78 8.62 -20.77
N TRP A 39 -7.92 8.31 -21.41
CA TRP A 39 -9.18 8.09 -20.72
C TRP A 39 -9.13 6.85 -19.82
N LEU A 40 -8.49 5.76 -20.27
CA LEU A 40 -8.31 4.56 -19.46
C LEU A 40 -7.35 4.81 -18.30
N VAL A 41 -6.32 5.63 -18.50
CA VAL A 41 -5.41 6.04 -17.42
C VAL A 41 -6.14 6.85 -16.35
N LEU A 42 -6.96 7.83 -16.75
CA LEU A 42 -7.78 8.61 -15.82
C LEU A 42 -8.78 7.72 -15.08
N LEU A 43 -9.43 6.79 -15.78
CA LEU A 43 -10.34 5.81 -15.17
C LEU A 43 -9.61 4.95 -14.13
N ALA A 44 -8.41 4.46 -14.44
CA ALA A 44 -7.59 3.70 -13.51
C ALA A 44 -7.24 4.50 -12.24
N ILE A 45 -6.90 5.79 -12.38
CA ILE A 45 -6.65 6.68 -11.24
C ILE A 45 -7.89 6.83 -10.37
N VAL A 46 -9.06 7.05 -10.97
CA VAL A 46 -10.34 7.19 -10.22
C VAL A 46 -10.67 5.89 -9.47
N ILE A 47 -10.55 4.74 -10.14
CA ILE A 47 -10.74 3.42 -9.52
C ILE A 47 -9.74 3.22 -8.37
N GLN A 48 -8.50 3.67 -8.52
CA GLN A 48 -7.48 3.55 -7.48
C GLN A 48 -7.83 4.38 -6.24
N ILE A 49 -8.27 5.62 -6.42
CA ILE A 49 -8.73 6.48 -5.32
C ILE A 49 -9.92 5.86 -4.60
N PHE A 50 -10.89 5.35 -5.38
CA PHE A 50 -12.06 4.67 -4.82
C PHE A 50 -11.66 3.40 -4.03
N THR A 51 -10.68 2.64 -4.53
CA THR A 51 -10.14 1.47 -3.84
C THR A 51 -9.51 1.83 -2.50
N TYR A 52 -8.74 2.93 -2.43
CA TYR A 52 -8.17 3.40 -1.16
C TYR A 52 -9.24 3.83 -0.15
N PHE A 53 -10.33 4.43 -0.63
CA PHE A 53 -11.49 4.71 0.21
C PHE A 53 -12.11 3.42 0.76
N LEU A 54 -12.33 2.40 -0.09
CA LEU A 54 -12.88 1.11 0.34
C LEU A 54 -11.98 0.39 1.35
N TYR A 55 -10.65 0.41 1.17
CA TYR A 55 -9.71 -0.12 2.15
C TYR A 55 -9.81 0.58 3.50
N THR A 56 -9.92 1.90 3.47
CA THR A 56 -10.09 2.69 4.70
C THR A 56 -11.42 2.36 5.36
N TRP A 57 -12.49 2.26 4.58
CA TRP A 57 -13.81 1.96 5.10
C TRP A 57 -13.88 0.57 5.73
N ARG A 58 -13.30 -0.45 5.08
CA ARG A 58 -13.16 -1.81 5.63
C ARG A 58 -12.43 -1.80 6.97
N TRP A 59 -11.28 -1.13 7.05
CA TRP A 59 -10.53 -1.06 8.30
C TRP A 59 -11.26 -0.26 9.39
N ASN A 60 -12.03 0.76 9.01
CA ASN A 60 -12.86 1.52 9.93
C ASN A 60 -13.97 0.65 10.57
N ILE A 61 -14.59 -0.26 9.80
CA ILE A 61 -15.55 -1.24 10.33
C ILE A 61 -14.89 -2.11 11.41
N ILE A 62 -13.67 -2.59 11.17
CA ILE A 62 -12.92 -3.40 12.14
C ILE A 62 -12.61 -2.59 13.41
N ASN A 63 -12.13 -1.35 13.24
CA ASN A 63 -11.85 -0.46 14.37
C ASN A 63 -13.13 -0.18 15.19
N LYS A 64 -14.29 -0.05 14.54
CA LYS A 64 -15.57 0.13 15.21
C LYS A 64 -15.99 -1.09 16.03
N THR A 65 -15.75 -2.31 15.55
CA THR A 65 -16.00 -3.54 16.32
C THR A 65 -15.08 -3.67 17.53
N ALA A 66 -13.91 -3.05 17.48
CA ALA A 66 -12.93 -3.05 18.56
C ALA A 66 -13.00 -1.80 19.46
N ASP A 67 -14.08 -0.99 19.37
CA ASP A 67 -14.26 0.26 20.12
C ASP A 67 -13.12 1.29 19.94
N MET A 68 -12.42 1.24 18.80
CA MET A 68 -11.26 2.08 18.45
C MET A 68 -11.51 2.96 17.21
N ASP A 69 -12.76 3.30 16.90
CA ASP A 69 -13.10 4.10 15.73
C ASP A 69 -12.86 5.61 15.95
N LEU A 70 -12.05 6.22 15.08
CA LEU A 70 -11.80 7.66 15.02
C LEU A 70 -12.49 8.34 13.82
N GLY A 71 -13.30 7.57 13.08
CA GLY A 71 -13.99 7.98 11.86
C GLY A 71 -13.11 7.94 10.61
N ILE A 72 -13.78 7.88 9.45
CA ILE A 72 -13.13 7.75 8.13
C ILE A 72 -12.19 8.91 7.82
N LYS A 73 -12.51 10.13 8.28
CA LYS A 73 -11.72 11.35 8.01
C LYS A 73 -10.32 11.28 8.64
N LYS A 74 -10.19 10.66 9.81
CA LYS A 74 -8.90 10.43 10.47
C LYS A 74 -8.23 9.15 9.97
N SER A 75 -9.01 8.11 9.67
CA SER A 75 -8.51 6.81 9.20
C SER A 75 -7.89 6.89 7.79
N LEU A 76 -8.46 7.69 6.87
CA LEU A 76 -8.03 7.76 5.48
C LEU A 76 -6.57 8.22 5.33
N PRO A 77 -6.15 9.35 5.94
CA PRO A 77 -4.74 9.75 5.94
C PRO A 77 -3.81 8.68 6.53
N MET A 78 -4.22 7.97 7.59
CA MET A 78 -3.40 6.91 8.20
C MET A 78 -3.15 5.75 7.22
N VAL A 79 -4.20 5.34 6.49
CA VAL A 79 -4.09 4.31 5.45
C VAL A 79 -3.23 4.79 4.29
N LEU A 80 -3.39 6.04 3.82
CA LEU A 80 -2.56 6.59 2.74
C LEU A 80 -1.08 6.64 3.11
N VAL A 81 -0.74 7.05 4.34
CA VAL A 81 0.65 7.03 4.84
C VAL A 81 1.20 5.61 4.89
N SER A 82 0.40 4.65 5.38
CA SER A 82 0.75 3.23 5.39
C SER A 82 1.04 2.70 3.99
N LEU A 83 0.19 3.01 3.00
CA LEU A 83 0.40 2.63 1.61
C LEU A 83 1.65 3.28 1.00
N ALA A 84 1.94 4.54 1.31
CA ALA A 84 3.16 5.20 0.87
C ALA A 84 4.42 4.52 1.43
N VAL A 85 4.41 4.16 2.71
CA VAL A 85 5.51 3.40 3.34
C VAL A 85 5.64 2.02 2.71
N ASN A 86 4.54 1.35 2.38
CA ASN A 86 4.56 0.07 1.67
C ASN A 86 5.20 0.16 0.28
N ASN A 87 5.03 1.28 -0.43
CA ASN A 87 5.65 1.48 -1.75
C ASN A 87 7.16 1.76 -1.69
N ILE A 88 7.69 2.19 -0.55
CA ILE A 88 9.11 2.54 -0.38
C ILE A 88 9.87 1.42 0.36
N THR A 89 9.17 0.61 1.15
CA THR A 89 9.80 -0.48 1.92
C THR A 89 9.86 -1.78 1.11
N PRO A 90 11.01 -2.48 1.07
CA PRO A 90 11.18 -3.74 0.33
C PRO A 90 10.54 -4.94 1.05
N SER A 91 9.48 -4.71 1.83
CA SER A 91 8.89 -5.65 2.80
C SER A 91 7.71 -6.45 2.25
N GLY A 92 7.44 -6.38 0.94
CA GLY A 92 6.26 -7.04 0.36
C GLY A 92 4.93 -6.52 0.91
N ARG A 93 4.85 -5.21 1.22
CA ARG A 93 3.71 -4.56 1.89
C ARG A 93 3.54 -4.95 3.37
N GLY A 94 4.65 -5.05 4.12
CA GLY A 94 4.64 -5.29 5.57
C GLY A 94 5.17 -4.11 6.41
N GLY A 95 5.66 -3.05 5.76
CA GLY A 95 6.35 -1.94 6.42
C GLY A 95 5.41 -0.81 6.84
N GLY A 96 4.29 -0.65 6.15
CA GLY A 96 3.30 0.40 6.39
C GLY A 96 2.27 0.03 7.44
N GLU A 97 2.08 -1.25 7.72
CA GLU A 97 1.08 -1.79 8.63
C GLU A 97 1.34 -1.32 10.07
N PRO A 98 2.57 -1.43 10.63
CA PRO A 98 2.88 -0.86 11.93
C PRO A 98 2.68 0.66 11.97
N VAL A 99 2.87 1.35 10.83
CA VAL A 99 2.73 2.81 10.75
C VAL A 99 1.28 3.23 10.95
N ARG A 100 0.30 2.64 10.25
CA ARG A 100 -1.11 2.98 10.50
C ARG A 100 -1.60 2.55 11.89
N ALA A 101 -1.10 1.43 12.43
CA ALA A 101 -1.41 1.01 13.80
C ALA A 101 -0.89 2.03 14.83
N TYR A 102 0.34 2.51 14.65
CA TYR A 102 0.95 3.54 15.49
C TYR A 102 0.18 4.86 15.42
N LEU A 103 -0.20 5.30 14.21
CA LEU A 103 -0.98 6.52 14.04
C LEU A 103 -2.35 6.43 14.72
N LEU A 104 -3.03 5.29 14.63
CA LEU A 104 -4.29 5.06 15.34
C LEU A 104 -4.10 5.09 16.86
N ALA A 105 -3.08 4.41 17.38
CA ALA A 105 -2.76 4.37 18.80
C ALA A 105 -2.46 5.76 19.35
N LYS A 106 -1.66 6.54 18.61
CA LYS A 106 -1.27 7.90 18.99
C LYS A 106 -2.45 8.86 18.97
N GLU A 107 -3.27 8.84 17.92
CA GLU A 107 -4.38 9.77 17.73
C GLU A 107 -5.58 9.43 18.64
N GLY A 108 -5.81 8.16 18.91
CA GLY A 108 -6.93 7.67 19.73
C GLY A 108 -6.58 7.38 21.19
N HIS A 109 -5.31 7.52 21.58
CA HIS A 109 -4.79 7.13 22.90
C HIS A 109 -5.05 5.66 23.25
N PHE A 110 -4.99 4.78 22.26
CA PHE A 110 -5.13 3.34 22.42
C PHE A 110 -3.77 2.67 22.62
N LYS A 111 -3.80 1.43 23.13
CA LYS A 111 -2.61 0.59 23.18
C LYS A 111 -2.21 0.17 21.76
N PHE A 112 -0.91 0.18 21.48
CA PHE A 112 -0.40 -0.16 20.15
C PHE A 112 -0.71 -1.62 19.79
N GLU A 113 -0.69 -2.51 20.77
CA GLU A 113 -0.99 -3.94 20.59
C GLU A 113 -2.41 -4.14 20.06
N ASP A 114 -3.37 -3.40 20.62
CA ASP A 114 -4.79 -3.47 20.24
C ASP A 114 -5.00 -2.90 18.83
N THR A 115 -4.42 -1.74 18.53
CA THR A 115 -4.54 -1.14 17.17
C THR A 115 -3.79 -1.95 16.11
N PHE A 116 -2.68 -2.60 16.49
CA PHE A 116 -1.96 -3.48 15.58
C PHE A 116 -2.76 -4.75 15.29
N ALA A 117 -3.50 -5.28 16.28
CA ALA A 117 -4.41 -6.41 16.06
C ALA A 117 -5.50 -6.08 15.02
N THR A 118 -6.07 -4.86 15.02
CA THR A 118 -7.05 -4.47 13.98
C THR A 118 -6.44 -4.41 12.59
N VAL A 119 -5.19 -3.96 12.49
CA VAL A 119 -4.43 -3.92 11.24
C VAL A 119 -4.12 -5.31 10.69
N ILE A 120 -3.79 -6.26 11.57
CA ILE A 120 -3.58 -7.67 11.21
C ILE A 120 -4.89 -8.32 10.77
N ALA A 121 -6.00 -8.05 11.46
CA ALA A 121 -7.33 -8.53 11.07
C ALA A 121 -7.72 -8.00 9.67
N ASP A 122 -7.48 -6.71 9.38
CA ASP A 122 -7.70 -6.14 8.05
C ASP A 122 -6.83 -6.80 6.97
N ARG A 123 -5.58 -7.14 7.29
CA ARG A 123 -4.68 -7.84 6.38
C ARG A 123 -5.13 -9.27 6.09
N ALA A 124 -5.62 -9.98 7.10
CA ALA A 124 -6.16 -11.33 6.92
C ALA A 124 -7.30 -11.33 5.88
N LEU A 125 -8.24 -10.38 5.99
CA LEU A 125 -9.32 -10.21 5.01
C LEU A 125 -8.84 -9.84 3.61
N ASP A 126 -7.64 -9.24 3.50
CA ASP A 126 -7.00 -8.95 2.22
C ASP A 126 -6.39 -10.21 1.61
N THR A 127 -5.71 -11.04 2.41
CA THR A 127 -4.97 -12.20 1.92
C THR A 127 -5.87 -13.40 1.60
N PHE A 128 -6.92 -13.65 2.40
CA PHE A 128 -7.78 -14.83 2.22
C PHE A 128 -8.43 -14.92 0.83
N PRO A 129 -9.03 -13.86 0.27
CA PRO A 129 -9.62 -13.92 -1.07
C PRO A 129 -8.60 -14.27 -2.15
N PHE A 130 -7.37 -13.74 -2.07
CA PHE A 130 -6.32 -14.06 -3.04
C PHE A 130 -5.87 -15.52 -2.95
N VAL A 131 -5.75 -16.07 -1.74
CA VAL A 131 -5.39 -17.49 -1.58
C VAL A 131 -6.47 -18.40 -2.16
N ILE A 132 -7.74 -18.08 -1.94
CA ILE A 132 -8.87 -18.83 -2.50
C ILE A 132 -8.85 -18.75 -4.04
N LEU A 133 -8.72 -17.54 -4.60
CA LEU A 133 -8.65 -17.35 -6.05
C LEU A 133 -7.43 -18.01 -6.69
N ALA A 134 -6.33 -18.18 -5.96
CA ALA A 134 -5.13 -18.82 -6.48
C ALA A 134 -5.22 -20.36 -6.48
N ILE A 135 -6.08 -20.94 -5.64
CA ILE A 135 -6.29 -22.40 -5.56
C ILE A 135 -7.40 -22.86 -6.50
N LEU A 136 -8.39 -22.00 -6.79
CA LEU A 136 -9.45 -22.22 -7.78
C LEU A 136 -8.91 -22.14 -9.21
#